data_AF-J9FLF0-F1
#
_entry.id   AF-J9FLF0-F1
#
_cell.length_a   1.000
_cell.length_b   1.000
_cell.length_c   1.000
_cell.angle_alpha   90.00
_cell.angle_beta   90.00
_cell.angle_gamma   90.00
#
_symmetry.space_group_name_H-M   'P 1'
#
loop_
_entity.id
_entity.type
_entity.pdbx_description
1 polymer ?
#
loop_
_entity_poly.entity_id
_entity_poly.type
_entity_poly.pdbx_seq_one_letter_code
_entity_poly.pdbx_strand_id
1 'polypeptide(L)'
;MQVTVIGAGLAGSECAWQLAQRGIDVILREMKPEKRTPAHVTNDFAELCCSNSLRSNQLENAVGLLKEEMRRLGSLILECADATRVEAGGALAVDREGFA
;
A
#
# COMPACT_ATOMS: atom_id res chain seq x y z
N MET A 1 24.20 2.62 6.26
CA MET A 1 23.48 3.87 5.96
C MET A 1 22.05 3.65 6.38
N GLN A 2 21.43 4.58 7.11
CA GLN A 2 20.08 4.43 7.64
C GLN A 2 19.16 5.52 7.07
N VAL A 3 17.96 5.13 6.62
CA VAL A 3 16.97 6.04 6.05
C VAL A 3 15.76 6.11 6.97
N THR A 4 15.24 7.32 7.22
CA THR A 4 13.98 7.51 7.94
C THR A 4 12.85 7.77 6.96
N VAL A 5 11.77 6.99 7.07
CA VAL A 5 10.51 7.20 6.35
C VAL A 5 9.47 7.72 7.34
N ILE A 6 8.82 8.83 7.01
CA ILE A 6 7.83 9.48 7.88
C ILE A 6 6.44 9.25 7.29
N GLY A 7 5.60 8.55 8.05
CA GLY A 7 4.27 8.08 7.68
C GLY A 7 4.31 6.66 7.12
N ALA A 8 3.40 5.81 7.60
CA ALA A 8 3.22 4.43 7.18
C ALA A 8 1.91 4.23 6.39
N GLY A 9 1.52 5.23 5.59
CA GLY A 9 0.49 5.06 4.55
C GLY A 9 1.04 4.28 3.35
N LEU A 10 0.23 4.12 2.28
CA LEU A 10 0.58 3.32 1.09
C LEU A 10 2.02 3.58 0.58
N ALA A 11 2.39 4.85 0.37
CA ALA A 11 3.71 5.21 -0.13
C ALA A 11 4.85 4.97 0.89
N GLY A 12 4.57 5.18 2.17
CA GLY A 12 5.56 4.99 3.24
C GLY A 12 5.89 3.52 3.46
N SER A 13 4.86 2.67 3.48
CA SER A 13 5.00 1.21 3.57
C SER A 13 5.75 0.65 2.36
N GLU A 14 5.40 1.07 1.14
CA GLU A 14 6.10 0.64 -0.08
C GLU A 14 7.57 1.12 -0.08
N CYS A 15 7.82 2.39 0.29
CA CYS A 15 9.19 2.92 0.37
C CYS A 15 10.05 2.15 1.37
N ALA A 16 9.52 1.93 2.59
CA ALA A 16 10.21 1.17 3.62
C ALA A 16 10.51 -0.26 3.17
N TRP A 17 9.55 -0.93 2.53
CA TRP A 17 9.72 -2.26 1.97
C TRP A 17 10.81 -2.31 0.90
N GLN A 18 10.76 -1.41 -0.08
CA GLN A 18 11.72 -1.37 -1.19
C GLN A 18 13.15 -1.08 -0.68
N LEU A 19 13.31 -0.21 0.32
CA LEU A 19 14.61 0.05 0.94
C LEU A 19 15.11 -1.18 1.71
N ALA A 20 14.26 -1.81 2.53
CA ALA A 20 14.62 -2.98 3.32
C ALA A 20 15.00 -4.18 2.43
N GLN A 21 14.27 -4.44 1.35
CA GLN A 21 14.58 -5.49 0.36
C GLN A 21 15.94 -5.30 -0.31
N ARG A 22 16.49 -4.07 -0.31
CA ARG A 22 17.83 -3.74 -0.85
C ARG A 22 18.91 -3.68 0.23
N GLY A 23 18.62 -4.14 1.44
CA GLY A 23 19.56 -4.19 2.56
C GLY A 23 19.86 -2.82 3.16
N ILE A 24 18.98 -1.83 3.01
CA ILE A 24 19.11 -0.51 3.63
C ILE A 24 18.31 -0.51 4.94
N ASP A 25 18.96 -0.11 6.04
CA ASP A 25 18.29 0.02 7.33
C ASP A 25 17.24 1.14 7.29
N VAL A 26 15.99 0.82 7.66
CA VAL A 26 14.88 1.77 7.65
C VAL A 26 14.35 2.02 9.07
N ILE A 27 14.17 3.28 9.40
CA ILE A 27 13.31 3.70 10.52
C ILE A 27 12.00 4.20 9.94
N LEU A 28 10.92 3.43 10.10
CA LEU A 28 9.56 3.87 9.74
C LEU A 28 8.90 4.52 10.96
N ARG A 29 8.51 5.79 10.82
CA ARG A 29 7.83 6.55 11.89
C ARG A 29 6.37 6.77 11.52
N GLU A 30 5.47 6.21 12.31
CA GLU A 30 4.02 6.41 12.19
C GLU A 30 3.50 7.11 13.44
N MET A 31 2.54 8.02 13.28
CA MET A 31 1.90 8.71 14.39
C MET A 31 0.81 7.86 15.05
N LYS A 32 0.20 6.91 14.33
CA LYS A 32 -0.68 5.90 14.91
C LYS A 32 0.15 4.90 15.76
N PRO A 33 -0.38 4.42 16.90
CA PRO A 33 -1.72 4.67 17.45
C PRO A 33 -1.86 5.98 18.24
N GLU A 34 -0.76 6.64 18.60
CA GLU A 34 -0.75 7.77 19.54
C GLU A 34 -1.58 8.96 19.08
N LYS A 35 -1.56 9.24 17.77
CA LYS A 35 -2.37 10.28 17.14
C LYS A 35 -3.03 9.75 15.87
N ARG A 36 -4.32 10.02 15.74
CA ARG A 36 -5.11 9.69 14.55
C ARG A 36 -5.78 10.95 13.99
N THR A 37 -6.05 10.94 12.68
CA THR A 37 -6.99 11.89 12.08
C THR A 37 -8.39 11.26 12.07
N PRO A 38 -9.46 12.03 11.85
CA PRO A 38 -10.80 11.47 11.69
C PRO A 38 -10.95 10.47 10.54
N ALA A 39 -10.01 10.45 9.58
CA ALA A 39 -10.02 9.50 8.48
C ALA A 39 -9.45 8.12 8.86
N HIS A 40 -8.67 8.03 9.95
CA HIS A 40 -8.06 6.79 10.40
C HIS A 40 -9.03 5.99 11.28
N VAL A 41 -9.25 4.75 10.94
CA VAL A 41 -10.13 3.79 11.62
C VAL A 41 -9.30 2.74 12.36
N THR A 42 -8.17 2.31 11.79
CA THR A 42 -7.30 1.28 12.39
C THR A 42 -5.91 1.82 12.76
N ASN A 43 -5.11 0.99 13.44
CA ASN A 43 -3.69 1.30 13.73
C ASN A 43 -2.74 0.78 12.65
N ASP A 44 -3.27 0.07 11.66
CA ASP A 44 -2.47 -0.69 10.72
C ASP A 44 -1.80 0.23 9.71
N PHE A 45 -0.72 -0.25 9.13
CA PHE A 45 -0.04 0.47 8.08
C PHE A 45 -0.84 0.34 6.78
N ALA A 46 -0.55 1.19 5.79
CA ALA A 46 -1.20 1.16 4.48
C ALA A 46 -2.74 1.30 4.47
N GLU A 47 -3.37 1.64 5.60
CA GLU A 47 -4.83 1.74 5.75
C GLU A 47 -5.55 2.50 4.61
N LEU A 48 -6.58 1.87 4.04
CA LEU A 48 -7.46 2.49 3.04
C LEU A 48 -8.61 3.26 3.69
N CYS A 49 -8.39 4.55 3.97
CA CYS A 49 -9.31 5.41 4.73
C CYS A 49 -10.62 5.77 3.99
N CYS A 50 -10.69 5.58 2.68
CA CYS A 50 -11.85 5.96 1.86
C CYS A 50 -12.38 4.77 1.07
N SER A 51 -12.14 4.68 -0.24
CA SER A 51 -12.54 3.52 -1.06
C SER A 51 -11.60 2.34 -0.82
N ASN A 52 -12.12 1.11 -0.92
CA ASN A 52 -11.31 -0.11 -1.02
C ASN A 52 -10.91 -0.45 -2.46
N SER A 53 -11.23 0.42 -3.43
CA SER A 53 -10.82 0.25 -4.82
C SER A 53 -9.49 0.96 -5.09
N LEU A 54 -8.52 0.21 -5.61
CA LEU A 54 -7.29 0.71 -6.21
C LEU A 54 -7.48 1.06 -7.70
N ARG A 55 -8.73 1.23 -8.15
CA ARG A 55 -9.15 1.54 -9.53
C ARG A 55 -8.85 0.40 -10.52
N SER A 56 -9.00 0.68 -11.82
CA SER A 56 -8.85 -0.30 -12.91
C SER A 56 -7.57 -1.13 -12.78
N ASN A 57 -7.71 -2.45 -12.99
CA ASN A 57 -6.58 -3.40 -13.11
C ASN A 57 -6.26 -3.75 -14.58
N GLN A 58 -6.96 -3.14 -15.53
CA GLN A 58 -6.80 -3.41 -16.96
C GLN A 58 -5.61 -2.62 -17.53
N LEU A 59 -4.78 -3.27 -18.35
CA LEU A 59 -3.53 -2.70 -18.88
C LEU A 59 -3.77 -1.47 -19.78
N GLU A 60 -4.93 -1.38 -20.42
CA GLU A 60 -5.32 -0.26 -21.27
C GLU A 60 -5.59 1.03 -20.47
N ASN A 61 -5.75 0.91 -19.15
CA ASN A 61 -5.87 2.06 -18.26
C ASN A 61 -4.50 2.44 -17.69
N ALA A 62 -4.19 3.74 -17.65
CA ALA A 62 -2.92 4.23 -17.09
C ALA A 62 -2.65 3.71 -15.66
N VAL A 63 -3.67 3.65 -14.81
CA VAL A 63 -3.55 3.10 -13.45
C VAL A 63 -3.41 1.59 -13.40
N GLY A 64 -3.83 0.86 -14.43
CA GLY A 64 -3.63 -0.59 -14.54
C GLY A 64 -2.23 -0.91 -15.06
N LEU A 65 -1.74 -0.15 -16.04
CA LEU A 65 -0.35 -0.23 -16.50
C LEU A 65 0.65 0.04 -15.36
N LEU A 66 0.42 1.11 -14.58
CA LEU A 66 1.26 1.40 -13.41
C LEU A 66 1.29 0.24 -12.41
N LYS A 67 0.16 -0.47 -12.22
CA LYS A 67 0.13 -1.63 -11.35
C LYS A 67 0.98 -2.77 -11.88
N GLU A 68 0.92 -3.01 -13.19
CA GLU A 68 1.77 -4.03 -13.81
C GLU A 68 3.27 -3.71 -13.66
N GLU A 69 3.65 -2.43 -13.81
CA GLU A 69 5.02 -1.99 -13.52
C GLU A 69 5.40 -2.23 -12.05
N MET A 70 4.52 -1.88 -11.12
CA MET A 70 4.73 -2.10 -9.68
C MET A 70 4.85 -3.59 -9.34
N ARG A 71 4.06 -4.48 -9.97
CA ARG A 71 4.18 -5.94 -9.80
C ARG A 71 5.55 -6.43 -10.24
N ARG A 72 6.04 -5.97 -11.40
CA ARG A 72 7.38 -6.32 -11.91
C ARG A 72 8.51 -5.82 -11.03
N LEU A 73 8.27 -4.76 -10.28
CA LEU A 73 9.21 -4.20 -9.30
C LEU A 73 9.07 -4.80 -7.90
N GLY A 74 8.23 -5.82 -7.71
CA GLY A 74 8.05 -6.50 -6.43
C GLY A 74 7.36 -5.62 -5.38
N SER A 75 6.29 -4.93 -5.76
CA SER A 75 5.53 -4.06 -4.85
C SER A 75 4.82 -4.85 -3.75
N LEU A 76 5.10 -4.50 -2.49
CA LEU A 76 4.38 -5.03 -1.33
C LEU A 76 2.90 -4.68 -1.39
N ILE A 77 2.59 -3.43 -1.75
CA ILE A 77 1.22 -2.95 -1.80
C ILE A 77 0.38 -3.76 -2.79
N LEU A 78 0.94 -4.11 -3.97
CA LEU A 78 0.18 -4.92 -4.91
C LEU A 78 0.16 -6.40 -4.57
N GLU A 79 1.20 -6.93 -3.93
CA GLU A 79 1.16 -8.29 -3.40
C GLU A 79 0.02 -8.44 -2.37
N CYS A 80 -0.07 -7.52 -1.40
CA CYS A 80 -1.18 -7.48 -0.45
C CYS A 80 -2.53 -7.31 -1.16
N ALA A 81 -2.62 -6.40 -2.14
CA ALA A 81 -3.86 -6.15 -2.86
C ALA A 81 -4.35 -7.36 -3.67
N ASP A 82 -3.43 -8.08 -4.31
CA ASP A 82 -3.76 -9.28 -5.08
C ASP A 82 -4.16 -10.42 -4.12
N ALA A 83 -3.52 -10.54 -2.95
CA ALA A 83 -3.83 -11.54 -1.94
C ALA A 83 -5.21 -11.33 -1.27
N THR A 84 -5.67 -10.09 -1.16
CA THR A 84 -6.93 -9.73 -0.48
C THR A 84 -8.00 -9.22 -1.44
N ARG A 85 -7.85 -9.52 -2.73
CA ARG A 85 -8.76 -9.07 -3.79
C ARG A 85 -10.20 -9.56 -3.56
N VAL A 86 -11.15 -8.64 -3.78
CA VAL A 86 -12.59 -8.93 -3.82
C VAL A 86 -13.18 -8.61 -5.19
N GLU A 87 -14.38 -9.12 -5.48
CA GLU A 87 -15.06 -8.84 -6.74
C GLU A 87 -15.40 -7.34 -6.88
N ALA A 88 -14.92 -6.71 -7.97
CA ALA A 88 -15.15 -5.29 -8.24
C ALA A 88 -15.14 -4.96 -9.74
N GLY A 89 -15.65 -5.88 -10.57
CA GLY A 89 -15.58 -5.76 -12.03
C GLY A 89 -14.13 -5.63 -12.53
N GLY A 90 -13.88 -4.70 -13.44
CA GLY A 90 -12.55 -4.44 -14.00
C GLY A 90 -11.57 -3.71 -13.06
N ALA A 91 -11.98 -3.34 -11.86
CA ALA A 91 -11.11 -2.72 -10.86
C ALA A 91 -10.41 -3.77 -9.97
N LEU A 92 -9.27 -3.37 -9.41
CA LEU A 92 -8.68 -4.05 -8.26
C LEU A 92 -9.29 -3.43 -7.01
N ALA A 93 -10.18 -4.14 -6.34
CA ALA A 93 -10.64 -3.79 -5.00
C ALA A 93 -10.23 -4.88 -4.01
N VAL A 94 -10.12 -4.50 -2.75
CA VAL A 94 -9.56 -5.36 -1.70
C VAL A 94 -10.48 -5.43 -0.48
N ASP A 95 -10.34 -6.50 0.30
CA ASP A 95 -10.77 -6.49 1.70
C ASP A 95 -9.85 -5.54 2.49
N ARG A 96 -10.41 -4.52 3.14
CA ARG A 96 -9.61 -3.45 3.75
C ARG A 96 -8.77 -3.93 4.93
N GLU A 97 -9.34 -4.83 5.74
CA GLU A 97 -8.68 -5.32 6.96
C GLU A 97 -7.61 -6.35 6.63
N GLY A 98 -7.85 -7.23 5.65
CA GLY A 98 -6.83 -8.17 5.19
C GLY A 98 -5.71 -7.51 4.38
N PHE A 99 -5.96 -6.36 3.76
CA PHE A 99 -4.97 -5.62 2.97
C PHE A 99 -3.92 -4.88 3.82
N ALA A 100 -4.35 -4.28 4.92
CA ALA A 100 -3.56 -3.38 5.77
C ALA A 100 -2.79 -4.16 6.86
#